data_AF-A0A2P8VW15-F1
#
_entry.id   AF-A0A2P8VW15-F1
#
_cell.length_a   1.000
_cell.length_b   1.000
_cell.length_c   1.000
_cell.angle_alpha   90.00
_cell.angle_beta   90.00
_cell.angle_gamma   90.00
#
_symmetry.space_group_name_H-M   'P 1'
#
loop_
_entity.id
_entity.type
_entity.pdbx_description
1 polymer ?
#
loop_
_entity_poly.entity_id
_entity_poly.type
_entity_poly.pdbx_seq_one_letter_code
_entity_poly.pdbx_strand_id
1 'polypeptide(L)'
;MALALPPWSLWLLAWVGLVPLWWVVVAVPVGLAAVYGLLWGLVYYGISLAWITHLHPLMWMGVPWLNSVAIALSAWIFIVLWGSVCIAVWGGAVAWLAHRWPKRSFWLVLAGTALWCTLETLRNYSPLDWSPLSLT
;
A
#
# COMPACT_ATOMS: atom_id res chain seq x y z
N MET A 1 6.42 7.49 4.71
CA MET A 1 5.55 7.36 3.53
C MET A 1 4.24 8.13 3.67
N ALA A 2 3.35 7.86 4.65
CA ALA A 2 2.04 8.54 4.71
C ALA A 2 2.13 10.09 4.84
N LEU A 3 3.14 10.62 5.53
CA LEU A 3 3.40 12.06 5.62
C LEU A 3 3.83 12.73 4.30
N ALA A 4 4.14 11.93 3.27
CA ALA A 4 4.44 12.45 1.95
C ALA A 4 3.17 12.86 1.19
N LEU A 5 1.99 12.42 1.65
CA LEU A 5 0.70 12.84 1.10
C LEU A 5 0.24 14.18 1.71
N PRO A 6 -0.72 14.88 1.07
CA PRO A 6 -1.39 16.02 1.68
C PRO A 6 -1.96 15.69 3.07
N PRO A 7 -2.01 16.66 4.01
CA PRO A 7 -1.66 18.07 3.84
C PRO A 7 -0.17 18.40 3.99
N TRP A 8 0.67 17.42 4.34
CA TRP A 8 2.06 17.66 4.71
C TRP A 8 3.00 17.72 3.49
N SER A 9 2.69 16.93 2.45
CA SER A 9 3.39 16.93 1.15
C SER A 9 4.92 16.83 1.27
N LEU A 10 5.40 16.08 2.28
CA LEU A 10 6.82 15.88 2.54
C LEU A 10 7.38 14.77 1.64
N TRP A 11 7.40 15.01 0.33
CA TRP A 11 7.75 14.03 -0.71
C TRP A 11 9.08 13.30 -0.45
N LEU A 12 10.07 13.95 0.18
CA LEU A 12 11.34 13.30 0.56
C LEU A 12 11.15 12.12 1.53
N LEU A 13 10.14 12.16 2.39
CA LEU A 13 9.79 11.06 3.29
C LEU A 13 9.21 9.85 2.56
N ALA A 14 8.89 9.98 1.27
CA ALA A 14 8.51 8.85 0.45
C ALA A 14 9.71 7.90 0.25
N TRP A 15 10.88 8.46 -0.04
CA TRP A 15 12.13 7.72 -0.18
C TRP A 15 12.53 7.00 1.12
N VAL A 16 12.37 7.68 2.26
CA VAL A 16 12.63 7.07 3.58
C VAL A 16 11.68 5.90 3.84
N GLY A 17 10.47 5.90 3.26
CA GLY A 17 9.56 4.76 3.35
C GLY A 17 9.89 3.62 2.37
N LEU A 18 10.26 3.94 1.14
CA LEU A 18 10.36 2.96 0.05
C LEU A 18 11.73 2.30 -0.05
N VAL A 19 12.82 3.04 0.17
CA VAL A 19 14.19 2.52 0.06
C VAL A 19 14.47 1.41 1.06
N PRO A 20 14.13 1.54 2.37
CA PRO A 20 14.34 0.46 3.32
C PRO A 20 13.51 -0.78 2.99
N LEU A 21 12.28 -0.61 2.51
CA LEU A 21 11.43 -1.72 2.09
C LEU A 21 12.09 -2.48 0.93
N TRP A 22 12.55 -1.78 -0.10
CA TRP A 22 13.23 -2.39 -1.25
C TRP A 22 14.45 -3.21 -0.80
N TRP A 23 15.31 -2.63 0.04
CA TRP A 23 16.50 -3.32 0.55
C TRP A 23 16.17 -4.59 1.33
N VAL A 24 15.15 -4.55 2.20
CA VAL A 24 14.75 -5.73 2.96
C VAL A 24 14.16 -6.79 2.03
N VAL A 25 13.27 -6.40 1.11
CA VAL A 25 12.60 -7.32 0.18
C VAL A 25 13.60 -8.13 -0.66
N VAL A 26 14.68 -7.53 -1.15
CA VAL A 26 15.67 -8.24 -1.97
C VAL A 26 16.59 -9.16 -1.17
N ALA A 27 16.67 -8.99 0.15
CA ALA A 27 17.59 -9.72 1.02
C ALA A 27 16.96 -10.95 1.70
N VAL A 28 15.62 -11.05 1.72
CA VAL A 28 14.90 -12.06 2.50
C VAL A 28 14.16 -13.08 1.63
N PRO A 29 13.74 -14.23 2.19
CA PRO A 29 12.90 -15.19 1.46
C PRO A 29 11.57 -14.58 1.02
N VAL A 30 11.01 -15.10 -0.07
CA VAL A 30 9.77 -14.59 -0.71
C VAL A 30 8.61 -14.41 0.28
N GLY A 31 8.36 -15.41 1.14
CA GLY A 31 7.29 -15.34 2.12
C GLY A 31 7.47 -14.19 3.12
N LEU A 32 8.71 -13.96 3.58
CA LEU A 32 9.01 -12.88 4.51
C LEU A 32 8.95 -11.50 3.82
N ALA A 33 9.39 -11.42 2.56
CA ALA A 33 9.27 -10.20 1.75
C ALA A 33 7.79 -9.80 1.55
N ALA A 34 6.91 -10.77 1.31
CA ALA A 34 5.48 -10.53 1.23
C ALA A 34 4.89 -10.04 2.57
N VAL A 35 5.32 -10.61 3.70
CA VAL A 35 4.91 -10.13 5.04
C VAL A 35 5.37 -8.71 5.30
N TYR A 36 6.62 -8.36 4.97
CA TYR A 36 7.09 -6.98 5.11
C TYR A 36 6.34 -6.01 4.18
N GLY A 37 6.06 -6.41 2.95
CA GLY A 37 5.20 -5.65 2.04
C GLY A 37 3.80 -5.43 2.61
N LEU A 38 3.20 -6.47 3.21
CA LEU A 38 1.90 -6.38 3.86
C LEU A 38 1.92 -5.39 5.03
N LEU A 39 2.88 -5.53 5.96
CA LEU A 39 3.00 -4.65 7.12
C LEU A 39 3.24 -3.19 6.70
N TRP A 40 4.10 -2.98 5.70
CA TRP A 40 4.34 -1.66 5.15
C TRP A 40 3.07 -1.05 4.55
N GLY A 41 2.33 -1.85 3.78
CA GLY A 41 1.04 -1.46 3.22
C GLY A 41 0.02 -1.12 4.29
N LEU A 42 -0.09 -1.93 5.35
CA LEU A 42 -1.04 -1.71 6.45
C LEU A 42 -0.78 -0.37 7.13
N VAL A 43 0.49 -0.04 7.38
CA VAL A 43 0.89 1.24 7.98
C VAL A 43 0.60 2.40 7.02
N TYR A 44 0.99 2.28 5.75
CA TYR A 44 0.79 3.34 4.77
C TYR A 44 -0.68 3.62 4.46
N TYR A 45 -1.44 2.59 4.07
CA TYR A 45 -2.87 2.71 3.76
C TYR A 45 -3.69 2.99 5.01
N GLY A 46 -3.34 2.38 6.16
CA GLY A 46 -4.02 2.63 7.42
C GLY A 46 -4.01 4.10 7.82
N ILE A 47 -2.83 4.74 7.75
CA ILE A 47 -2.69 6.17 8.08
C ILE A 47 -3.31 7.05 6.98
N SER A 48 -3.01 6.79 5.70
CA SER A 48 -3.48 7.64 4.59
C SER A 48 -4.99 7.61 4.38
N LEU A 49 -5.65 6.50 4.74
CA LEU A 49 -7.10 6.31 4.58
C LEU A 49 -7.87 6.44 5.89
N ALA A 50 -7.23 6.84 6.99
CA ALA A 50 -7.86 6.99 8.31
C ALA A 50 -9.08 7.93 8.27
N TRP A 51 -9.11 8.88 7.34
CA TRP A 51 -10.24 9.80 7.14
C TRP A 51 -11.56 9.09 6.82
N ILE A 52 -11.54 7.86 6.28
CA ILE A 52 -12.75 7.06 6.02
C ILE A 52 -13.51 6.79 7.32
N THR A 53 -12.80 6.66 8.44
CA THR A 53 -13.43 6.48 9.76
C THR A 53 -14.24 7.70 10.20
N HIS A 54 -13.91 8.89 9.69
CA HIS A 54 -14.66 10.13 9.93
C HIS A 54 -15.95 10.24 9.12
N LEU A 55 -16.26 9.26 8.24
CA LEU A 55 -17.59 9.18 7.61
C LEU A 55 -18.69 8.90 8.65
N HIS A 56 -18.33 8.27 9.78
CA HIS A 56 -19.19 8.21 10.93
C HIS A 56 -19.29 9.61 11.59
N PRO A 57 -20.49 10.11 11.93
CA PRO A 57 -21.79 9.43 11.94
C PRO A 57 -22.62 9.57 10.65
N LEU A 58 -23.21 8.46 10.21
CA LEU A 58 -24.13 8.37 9.05
C LEU A 58 -25.62 8.49 9.46
N MET A 59 -25.91 9.01 10.66
CA MET A 59 -27.28 9.12 11.18
C MET A 59 -28.16 10.05 10.34
N TRP A 60 -27.56 11.00 9.61
CA TRP A 60 -28.26 11.86 8.66
C TRP A 60 -28.90 11.11 7.48
N MET A 61 -28.43 9.88 7.20
CA MET A 61 -29.03 8.95 6.23
C MET A 61 -30.03 7.97 6.86
N GLY A 62 -30.37 8.14 8.15
CA GLY A 62 -31.22 7.22 8.90
C GLY A 62 -30.51 5.95 9.39
N VAL A 63 -29.18 5.87 9.30
CA VAL A 63 -28.41 4.71 9.77
C VAL A 63 -28.16 4.79 11.29
N PRO A 64 -28.51 3.76 12.09
CA PRO A 64 -28.22 3.73 13.52
C PRO A 64 -26.73 3.87 13.83
N TRP A 65 -26.39 4.45 14.98
CA TRP A 65 -25.01 4.76 15.37
C TRP A 65 -24.05 3.56 15.23
N LEU A 66 -24.42 2.40 15.77
CA LEU A 66 -23.58 1.19 15.74
C LEU A 66 -23.36 0.68 14.31
N ASN A 67 -24.41 0.68 13.48
CA ASN A 67 -24.33 0.29 12.09
C ASN A 67 -23.44 1.25 11.30
N SER A 68 -23.49 2.55 11.62
CA SER A 68 -22.61 3.54 11.00
C SER A 68 -21.13 3.30 11.34
N VAL A 69 -20.81 2.96 12.60
CA VAL A 69 -19.44 2.58 12.99
C VAL A 69 -18.99 1.34 12.22
N ALA A 70 -19.85 0.31 12.15
CA ALA A 70 -19.55 -0.92 11.42
C ALA A 70 -19.28 -0.67 9.93
N ILE A 71 -20.08 0.17 9.27
CA ILE A 71 -19.89 0.54 7.86
C ILE A 71 -18.54 1.25 7.66
N ALA A 72 -18.25 2.29 8.45
CA ALA A 72 -17.03 3.08 8.31
C ALA A 72 -15.76 2.25 8.56
N LEU A 73 -15.74 1.44 9.62
CA LEU A 73 -14.62 0.56 9.93
C LEU A 73 -14.46 -0.55 8.90
N SER A 74 -15.55 -1.17 8.45
CA SER A 74 -15.48 -2.25 7.44
C SER A 74 -14.93 -1.71 6.12
N ALA A 75 -15.40 -0.54 5.68
CA ALA A 75 -14.89 0.11 4.47
C ALA A 75 -13.40 0.44 4.59
N TRP A 76 -12.98 1.04 5.71
CA TRP A 76 -11.59 1.38 5.97
C TRP A 76 -10.68 0.14 6.01
N ILE A 77 -11.04 -0.89 6.78
CA ILE A 77 -10.27 -2.14 6.86
C ILE A 77 -10.15 -2.79 5.48
N PHE A 78 -11.26 -2.85 4.73
CA PHE A 78 -11.28 -3.48 3.43
C PHE A 78 -10.33 -2.80 2.43
N ILE A 79 -10.38 -1.47 2.32
CA ILE A 79 -9.51 -0.75 1.38
C ILE A 79 -8.04 -0.76 1.82
N VAL A 80 -7.78 -0.72 3.13
CA VAL A 80 -6.43 -0.87 3.70
C VAL A 80 -5.85 -2.24 3.35
N LEU A 81 -6.62 -3.31 3.55
CA LEU A 81 -6.21 -4.66 3.18
C LEU A 81 -5.99 -4.79 1.67
N TRP A 82 -6.87 -4.22 0.85
CA TRP A 82 -6.75 -4.25 -0.62
C TRP A 82 -5.43 -3.65 -1.10
N GLY A 83 -5.09 -2.45 -0.63
CA GLY A 83 -3.81 -1.82 -0.93
C GLY A 83 -2.63 -2.62 -0.39
N SER A 84 -2.73 -3.12 0.85
CA SER A 84 -1.65 -3.86 1.52
C SER A 84 -1.32 -5.19 0.85
N VAL A 85 -2.33 -5.91 0.37
CA VAL A 85 -2.15 -7.15 -0.40
C VAL A 85 -1.38 -6.87 -1.70
N CYS A 86 -1.64 -5.75 -2.36
CA CYS A 86 -0.89 -5.39 -3.56
C CYS A 86 0.60 -5.16 -3.27
N ILE A 87 0.94 -4.51 -2.14
CA ILE A 87 2.34 -4.34 -1.74
C ILE A 87 2.98 -5.68 -1.34
N ALA A 88 2.22 -6.57 -0.70
CA ALA A 88 2.67 -7.92 -0.38
C ALA A 88 3.00 -8.74 -1.64
N VAL A 89 2.13 -8.69 -2.65
CA VAL A 89 2.34 -9.33 -3.96
C VAL A 89 3.57 -8.75 -4.65
N TRP A 90 3.72 -7.42 -4.64
CA TRP A 90 4.90 -6.76 -5.18
C TRP A 90 6.18 -7.21 -4.48
N GLY A 91 6.21 -7.18 -3.14
CA GLY A 91 7.38 -7.58 -2.35
C GLY A 91 7.77 -9.03 -2.59
N GLY A 92 6.80 -9.94 -2.60
CA GLY A 92 7.03 -11.35 -2.93
C GLY A 92 7.58 -11.55 -4.35
N ALA A 93 7.01 -10.86 -5.33
CA ALA A 93 7.45 -10.95 -6.72
C ALA A 93 8.87 -10.40 -6.92
N VAL A 94 9.20 -9.25 -6.32
CA VAL A 94 10.55 -8.66 -6.39
C VAL A 94 11.57 -9.57 -5.70
N ALA A 95 11.26 -10.12 -4.52
CA ALA A 95 12.14 -11.08 -3.87
C ALA A 95 12.36 -12.33 -4.73
N TRP A 96 11.31 -12.87 -5.33
CA TRP A 96 11.40 -14.03 -6.22
C TRP A 96 12.31 -13.74 -7.43
N LEU A 97 12.15 -12.56 -8.05
CA LEU A 97 13.01 -12.11 -9.16
C LEU A 97 14.46 -11.88 -8.72
N ALA A 98 14.68 -11.32 -7.53
CA ALA A 98 16.02 -11.08 -6.97
C ALA A 98 16.79 -12.39 -6.78
N HIS A 99 16.12 -13.41 -6.22
CA HIS A 99 16.68 -14.76 -6.06
C HIS A 99 16.95 -15.44 -7.41
N ARG A 100 16.13 -15.17 -8.44
CA ARG A 100 16.33 -15.73 -9.78
C ARG A 100 17.44 -15.03 -10.56
N TRP A 101 17.69 -13.74 -10.32
CA TRP A 101 18.60 -12.88 -11.07
C TRP A 101 19.63 -12.12 -10.21
N PRO A 102 20.49 -12.82 -9.43
CA PRO A 102 21.34 -12.21 -8.40
C PRO A 102 22.38 -11.19 -8.90
N LYS A 103 22.65 -11.11 -10.21
CA LYS A 103 23.62 -10.19 -10.82
C LYS A 103 23.01 -9.14 -11.74
N ARG A 104 21.67 -9.09 -11.88
CA ARG A 104 20.99 -8.20 -12.83
C ARG A 104 20.25 -7.07 -12.12
N SER A 105 20.98 -6.26 -11.33
CA SER A 105 20.41 -5.17 -10.52
C SER A 105 19.56 -4.20 -11.35
N PHE A 106 20.04 -3.78 -12.53
CA PHE A 106 19.28 -2.90 -13.42
C PHE A 106 17.92 -3.50 -13.84
N TRP A 107 17.91 -4.77 -14.28
CA TRP A 107 16.68 -5.44 -14.69
C TRP A 107 15.74 -5.70 -13.51
N LEU A 108 16.28 -5.90 -12.30
CA LEU A 108 15.48 -6.05 -11.10
C LEU A 108 14.76 -4.73 -10.76
N VAL A 109 15.46 -3.60 -10.84
CA VAL A 109 14.85 -2.28 -10.63
C VAL A 109 13.75 -2.03 -11.67
N LEU A 110 14.03 -2.25 -12.95
CA LEU A 110 13.03 -2.11 -14.02
C LEU A 110 11.82 -3.03 -13.82
N ALA A 111 12.03 -4.30 -13.45
CA ALA A 111 10.95 -5.23 -13.22
C ALA A 111 10.14 -4.85 -11.99
N GLY A 112 10.80 -4.43 -10.90
CA GLY A 112 10.13 -3.98 -9.69
C GLY A 112 9.30 -2.71 -9.90
N THR A 113 9.80 -1.74 -10.65
CA THR A 113 9.03 -0.53 -11.01
C THR A 113 7.88 -0.87 -11.95
N ALA A 114 8.10 -1.70 -12.97
CA ALA A 114 7.04 -2.14 -13.87
C ALA A 114 5.93 -2.91 -13.13
N LEU A 115 6.30 -3.80 -12.21
CA LEU A 115 5.36 -4.52 -11.35
C LEU A 115 4.56 -3.56 -10.46
N TRP A 116 5.22 -2.56 -9.87
CA TRP A 116 4.54 -1.54 -9.08
C TRP A 116 3.48 -0.81 -9.91
N CYS A 117 3.87 -0.26 -11.07
CA CYS A 117 2.96 0.45 -11.96
C CYS A 117 1.81 -0.44 -12.46
N THR A 118 2.08 -1.71 -12.73
CA THR A 118 1.05 -2.67 -13.16
C THR A 118 0.03 -2.90 -12.04
N LEU A 119 0.48 -3.12 -10.80
CA LEU A 119 -0.42 -3.30 -9.66
C LEU A 119 -1.24 -2.04 -9.36
N GLU A 120 -0.63 -0.86 -9.49
CA GLU A 120 -1.33 0.41 -9.35
C GLU A 120 -2.36 0.63 -10.47
N THR A 121 -2.05 0.22 -11.70
CA THR A 121 -3.00 0.25 -12.83
C THR A 121 -4.16 -0.72 -12.60
N LEU A 122 -3.87 -1.94 -12.12
CA LEU A 122 -4.91 -2.92 -11.79
C LEU A 122 -5.83 -2.41 -10.67
N ARG A 123 -5.27 -1.75 -9.65
CA ARG A 123 -6.05 -1.09 -8.61
C ARG A 123 -6.87 0.06 -9.18
N ASN A 124 -6.35 0.86 -10.12
CA ASN A 124 -7.09 1.94 -10.79
C ASN A 124 -8.32 1.46 -11.57
N TYR A 125 -8.33 0.22 -12.07
CA TYR A 125 -9.53 -0.37 -12.67
C TYR A 125 -10.59 -0.78 -11.64
N SER A 126 -10.25 -0.78 -10.34
CA SER A 126 -11.20 -0.94 -9.25
C SER A 126 -11.66 0.43 -8.73
N PRO A 127 -12.87 0.55 -8.15
CA PRO A 127 -13.33 1.78 -7.51
C PRO A 127 -12.59 2.10 -6.19
N LEU A 128 -11.50 1.39 -5.89
CA LEU A 128 -10.82 1.38 -4.58
C LEU A 128 -9.35 1.82 -4.70
N ASP A 129 -8.97 2.55 -5.76
CA ASP A 129 -7.61 3.08 -5.89
C ASP A 129 -7.39 4.37 -5.10
N TRP A 130 -7.29 4.21 -3.77
CA TRP A 130 -6.81 5.26 -2.88
C TRP A 130 -5.70 4.71 -1.97
N SER A 131 -4.58 5.39 -1.72
CA SER A 131 -3.99 6.56 -2.38
C SER A 131 -2.76 6.11 -3.20
N PRO A 132 -2.64 6.45 -4.50
CA PRO A 132 -1.44 6.13 -5.28
C PRO A 132 -0.22 6.88 -4.78
N LEU A 133 0.96 6.26 -4.89
CA LEU A 133 2.22 6.86 -4.43
C LEU A 133 2.66 8.04 -5.28
N SER A 134 2.18 8.15 -6.52
CA SER A 134 2.47 9.28 -7.41
C SER A 134 1.89 10.61 -6.93
N LEU A 135 1.06 10.62 -5.88
CA LEU A 135 0.45 11.84 -5.32
C LEU A 135 1.34 12.57 -4.31
N THR A 136 2.54 12.05 -4.02
CA THR A 136 3.51 12.65 -3.09
C THR A 136 4.45 13.63 -3.76
#